data_AF-A0A6L3AE35-F1
#
_entry.id   AF-A0A6L3AE35-F1
#
_cell.length_a   1.000
_cell.length_b   1.000
_cell.length_c   1.000
_cell.angle_alpha   90.00
_cell.angle_beta   90.00
_cell.angle_gamma   90.00
#
_symmetry.space_group_name_H-M   'P 1'
#
loop_
_entity.id
_entity.type
_entity.pdbx_description
1 polymer ?
#
loop_
_entity_poly.entity_id
_entity_poly.type
_entity_poly.pdbx_seq_one_letter_code
_entity_poly.pdbx_strand_id
1 'polypeptide(L)' 'AGSMFKNPPESPAWKLIEAVGLRGARRGDAAISEKHCNFFTNEGAARAADVAALVGEAERRVRESFGVTLEREVAFVGAW' A
#
# COMPACT_ATOMS: atom_id res chain seq x y z
N ALA A 1 -4.37 -6.52 10.60
CA ALA A 1 -4.49 -5.99 9.23
C ALA A 1 -4.41 -7.16 8.26
N GLY A 2 -5.20 -7.13 7.18
CA GLY A 2 -5.05 -8.07 6.05
C GLY A 2 -4.18 -7.46 4.95
N SER A 3 -4.02 -8.17 3.83
CA SER A 3 -3.43 -7.59 2.61
C SER A 3 -4.25 -6.40 2.14
N MET A 4 -3.56 -5.34 1.71
CA MET A 4 -4.22 -4.15 1.14
C MET A 4 -4.65 -4.40 -0.30
N PHE A 5 -3.83 -5.12 -1.06
CA PHE A 5 -4.03 -5.42 -2.47
C PHE A 5 -4.10 -6.91 -2.72
N LYS A 6 -4.91 -7.31 -3.70
CA LYS A 6 -4.88 -8.64 -4.28
C LYS A 6 -3.53 -8.86 -4.98
N ASN A 7 -3.08 -10.11 -5.05
CA ASN A 7 -1.91 -10.44 -5.85
C ASN A 7 -2.29 -10.40 -7.34
N PRO A 8 -1.67 -9.53 -8.15
CA PRO A 8 -1.85 -9.57 -9.59
C PRO A 8 -1.17 -10.83 -10.17
N PRO A 9 -1.59 -11.31 -11.35
CA PRO A 9 -1.09 -12.56 -11.93
C PRO A 9 0.41 -12.53 -12.26
N GLU A 10 0.98 -11.34 -12.48
CA GLU A 10 2.37 -11.15 -12.85
C GLU A 10 3.34 -11.37 -11.68
N SER A 11 2.96 -10.96 -10.46
CA SER A 11 3.83 -11.03 -9.29
C SER A 11 3.06 -10.75 -7.99
N PRO A 12 3.45 -11.33 -6.83
CA PRO A 12 2.86 -10.96 -5.56
C PRO A 12 2.94 -9.44 -5.30
N ALA A 13 1.84 -8.84 -4.86
CA ALA A 13 1.72 -7.38 -4.71
C ALA A 13 2.80 -6.79 -3.79
N TRP A 14 3.15 -7.50 -2.71
CA TRP A 14 4.18 -7.06 -1.78
C TRP A 14 5.56 -6.92 -2.43
N LYS A 15 5.91 -7.76 -3.41
CA LYS A 15 7.20 -7.68 -4.13
C LYS A 15 7.22 -6.46 -5.03
N LEU A 16 6.11 -6.18 -5.71
CA LEU A 16 5.99 -5.00 -6.56
C LEU A 16 6.11 -3.72 -5.73
N ILE A 17 5.43 -3.65 -4.58
CA ILE A 17 5.49 -2.50 -3.67
C ILE A 17 6.89 -2.33 -3.08
N GLU A 18 7.55 -3.43 -2.70
CA GLU A 18 8.94 -3.38 -2.23
C GLU A 18 9.88 -2.88 -3.33
N ALA A 19 9.75 -3.39 -4.56
CA ALA A 19 10.64 -3.06 -5.66
C ALA A 19 10.57 -1.58 -6.09
N VAL A 20 9.47 -0.88 -5.80
CA VAL A 20 9.36 0.59 -5.97
C VAL A 20 9.82 1.40 -4.76
N GLY A 21 10.52 0.75 -3.82
CA GLY A 21 11.17 1.38 -2.67
C GLY A 21 10.20 1.87 -1.60
N LEU A 22 9.06 1.19 -1.43
CA LEU A 22 8.04 1.58 -0.45
C LEU A 22 8.06 0.77 0.86
N ARG A 23 9.01 -0.16 1.02
CA ARG A 23 9.23 -0.82 2.31
C ARG A 23 9.55 0.24 3.37
N GLY A 24 8.80 0.23 4.48
CA GLY A 24 8.99 1.20 5.56
C GLY A 24 8.51 2.62 5.25
N ALA A 25 7.90 2.88 4.09
CA ALA A 25 7.45 4.22 3.74
C ALA A 25 6.37 4.72 4.71
N ARG A 26 6.44 5.99 5.10
CA ARG A 26 5.59 6.59 6.14
C ARG A 26 4.87 7.82 5.65
N ARG A 27 3.69 8.07 6.23
CA ARG A 27 2.97 9.34 6.14
C ARG A 27 2.19 9.56 7.42
N GLY A 28 2.50 10.62 8.15
CA GLY A 28 2.02 10.77 9.53
C GLY A 28 2.37 9.53 10.37
N ASP A 29 1.38 8.98 11.06
CA ASP A 29 1.51 7.74 11.82
C ASP A 29 1.14 6.49 11.00
N ALA A 30 0.81 6.62 9.71
CA ALA A 30 0.64 5.47 8.82
C ALA A 30 1.99 5.04 8.24
N ALA A 31 2.19 3.73 8.10
CA ALA A 31 3.40 3.17 7.49
C ALA A 31 3.09 1.92 6.65
N ILE A 32 3.96 1.64 5.67
CA ILE A 32 4.03 0.34 4.99
C ILE A 32 4.96 -0.57 5.79
N SER A 33 4.47 -1.76 6.14
CA SER A 33 5.17 -2.68 7.04
C SER A 33 6.55 -3.08 6.51
N GLU A 34 7.55 -2.93 7.38
CA GLU A 34 8.93 -3.41 7.21
C GLU A 34 9.04 -4.93 7.08
N LYS A 35 8.00 -5.68 7.48
CA LYS A 35 7.99 -7.15 7.37
C LYS A 35 7.39 -7.59 6.04
N HIS A 36 6.30 -6.95 5.60
CA HIS A 36 5.59 -7.35 4.40
C HIS A 36 4.86 -6.15 3.77
N CYS A 37 5.34 -5.68 2.61
CA CYS A 37 4.93 -4.41 2.00
C CYS A 37 3.47 -4.32 1.53
N ASN A 38 2.71 -5.41 1.58
CA ASN A 38 1.26 -5.40 1.36
C ASN A 38 0.43 -5.16 2.65
N PHE A 39 1.07 -4.77 3.75
CA PHE A 39 0.41 -4.42 5.00
C PHE A 39 0.69 -2.97 5.34
N PHE A 40 -0.38 -2.23 5.58
CA PHE A 40 -0.34 -0.83 5.98
C PHE A 40 -0.71 -0.77 7.45
N THR A 41 0.20 -0.24 8.27
CA THR A 41 0.10 -0.23 9.72
C THR A 41 -0.17 1.18 10.21
N ASN A 42 -1.02 1.28 11.23
CA ASN A 42 -1.12 2.48 12.04
C ASN A 42 -0.16 2.33 13.23
N GLU A 43 0.81 3.22 13.33
CA GLU A 43 1.81 3.25 14.41
C GLU A 43 1.46 4.22 15.55
N GLY A 44 0.25 4.76 15.55
CA GLY A 44 -0.24 5.67 16.57
C GLY A 44 -1.61 6.25 16.21
N ALA A 45 -1.63 7.54 15.89
CA ALA A 45 -2.83 8.29 15.55
C ALA A 45 -2.99 8.49 14.02
N ALA A 46 -2.70 7.44 13.22
CA ALA A 46 -2.76 7.56 11.77
C ALA A 46 -4.15 7.97 11.31
N ARG A 47 -4.22 9.00 10.48
CA ARG A 47 -5.47 9.39 9.84
C ARG A 47 -5.68 8.48 8.65
N ALA A 48 -6.93 8.22 8.32
CA ALA A 48 -7.22 7.43 7.14
C ALA A 48 -6.77 8.11 5.83
N ALA A 49 -6.73 9.45 5.79
CA ALA A 49 -6.12 10.18 4.68
C ALA A 49 -4.63 9.84 4.50
N ASP A 50 -3.90 9.52 5.58
CA ASP A 50 -2.49 9.11 5.51
C ASP A 50 -2.36 7.71 4.90
N VAL A 51 -3.22 6.78 5.32
CA VAL A 51 -3.28 5.43 4.75
C VAL A 51 -3.68 5.49 3.28
N ALA A 52 -4.74 6.23 2.94
CA ALA A 52 -5.21 6.40 1.57
C ALA A 52 -4.13 6.98 0.65
N ALA A 53 -3.34 7.93 1.16
CA ALA A 53 -2.22 8.50 0.43
C ALA A 53 -1.08 7.49 0.20
N LEU A 54 -0.73 6.67 1.20
CA LEU A 54 0.27 5.61 1.00
C LEU A 54 -0.22 4.55 0.00
N VAL A 55 -1.51 4.21 0.03
CA VAL A 55 -2.13 3.30 -0.93
C VAL A 55 -2.06 3.86 -2.34
N GLY A 56 -2.45 5.13 -2.54
CA GLY A 56 -2.37 5.78 -3.84
C GLY A 56 -0.94 5.90 -4.36
N GLU A 57 0.03 6.13 -3.48
CA GLU A 57 1.45 6.17 -3.85
C GLU A 57 1.95 4.79 -4.30
N ALA A 58 1.55 3.71 -3.62
CA ALA A 58 1.88 2.35 -4.02
C ALA A 58 1.31 2.00 -5.40
N GLU A 59 0.02 2.28 -5.63
CA GLU A 59 -0.62 2.07 -6.94
C GLU A 59 0.08 2.86 -8.04
N ARG A 60 0.36 4.14 -7.78
CA ARG A 60 0.99 5.04 -8.75
C ARG A 60 2.37 4.53 -9.15
N ARG A 61 3.25 4.25 -8.18
CA ARG A 61 4.62 3.81 -8.48
C ARG A 61 4.69 2.44 -9.13
N VAL A 62 3.86 1.49 -8.68
CA VAL A 62 3.82 0.14 -9.28
C VAL A 62 3.34 0.22 -10.72
N ARG A 63 2.32 1.02 -11.00
CA ARG A 63 1.85 1.24 -12.36
C ARG A 63 2.91 1.92 -13.23
N GLU A 64 3.56 2.98 -12.74
CA GLU A 64 4.61 3.68 -13.48
C GLU A 64 5.83 2.81 -13.78
N SER A 65 6.22 1.95 -12.82
CA SER A 65 7.46 1.15 -12.92
C SER A 65 7.26 -0.17 -13.67
N PHE A 66 6.08 -0.79 -13.56
CA PHE A 66 5.82 -2.14 -14.08
C PHE A 66 4.64 -2.23 -15.03
N GLY A 67 3.86 -1.17 -15.21
CA GLY A 67 2.61 -1.22 -15.96
C GLY A 67 1.50 -2.04 -15.29
N VAL A 68 1.70 -2.50 -14.05
CA VAL A 68 0.75 -3.34 -13.30
C VAL A 68 -0.22 -2.46 -12.52
N THR A 69 -1.51 -2.76 -12.61
CA THR A 69 -2.55 -2.11 -11.79
C THR A 69 -2.84 -2.98 -10.57
N LEU A 70 -2.60 -2.46 -9.37
CA LEU A 70 -2.94 -3.16 -8.13
C LEU A 70 -4.43 -3.01 -7.85
N GLU A 71 -5.13 -4.12 -7.65
CA GLU A 71 -6.53 -4.12 -7.20
C GLU A 71 -6.58 -4.17 -5.68
N ARG A 72 -7.32 -3.24 -5.07
CA ARG A 72 -7.51 -3.19 -3.61
C ARG A 72 -8.38 -4.36 -3.16
N GLU A 73 -7.94 -5.03 -2.10
CA GLU A 73 -8.72 -6.09 -1.43
C GLU A 73 -9.60 -5.51 -0.31
N VAL A 74 -9.17 -4.38 0.26
CA VAL A 74 -9.89 -3.67 1.32
C VAL A 74 -10.74 -2.54 0.73
N ALA A 75 -12.01 -2.49 1.11
CA ALA A 75 -12.90 -1.38 0.81
C ALA A 75 -12.71 -0.25 1.83
N PHE A 76 -12.48 0.97 1.34
CA PHE A 76 -12.53 2.17 2.16
C PHE A 76 -13.99 2.59 2.35
N VAL A 77 -14.51 2.55 3.58
CA VAL A 77 -15.91 2.92 3.89
C VAL A 77 -15.96 4.29 4.59
N GLY A 78 -16.66 5.27 4.00
CA GLY A 78 -16.81 6.63 4.54
C GLY A 78 -16.43 7.72 3.52
N ALA A 79 -16.64 8.98 3.87
CA ALA A 79 -16.05 10.12 3.16
C ALA A 79 -14.65 10.37 3.73
N TRP A 80 -13.64 10.35 2.86
CA TRP A 80 -12.23 10.47 3.23
C TRP A 80 -11.61 11.70 2.59
#